data_AF-A0A6V7JG77-F1
#
_entry.id   AF-A0A6V7JG77-F1
#
_cell.length_a   1.000
_cell.length_b   1.000
_cell.length_c   1.000
_cell.angle_alpha   90.00
_cell.angle_beta   90.00
_cell.angle_gamma   90.00
#
_symmetry.space_group_name_H-M   'P 1'
#
loop_
_entity.id
_entity.type
_entity.pdbx_description
1 polymer ?
#
loop_
_entity_poly.entity_id
_entity_poly.type
_entity_poly.pdbx_seq_one_letter_code
_entity_poly.pdbx_strand_id
1 'polypeptide(L)' 'LYGREGKDQVRNLDANFSAIAPVSLAFDYTCSRNQQIDVAARIRNHYLGDQAIDEFSRGSVID' A
#
# COMPACT_ATOMS: atom_id res chain seq x y z
N LEU A 1 -8.50 -6.50 6.10
CA LEU A 1 -7.55 -5.75 6.92
C LEU A 1 -7.62 -4.24 6.65
N TYR A 2 -7.67 -3.75 5.40
CA TYR A 2 -7.84 -2.29 5.16
C TYR A 2 -9.09 -1.89 4.34
N GLY A 3 -9.82 -2.83 3.73
CA GLY A 3 -11.02 -2.53 2.93
C GLY A 3 -12.29 -3.20 3.44
N ARG A 4 -12.35 -3.56 4.74
CA ARG A 4 -13.49 -4.26 5.35
C ARG A 4 -14.16 -3.46 6.48
N GLU A 5 -13.45 -2.56 7.16
CA GLU A 5 -13.99 -1.78 8.28
C GLU A 5 -13.39 -0.37 8.33
N GLY A 6 -14.13 0.63 7.86
CA GLY A 6 -13.89 2.03 8.23
C GLY A 6 -12.94 2.80 7.30
N LYS A 7 -13.45 3.94 6.81
CA LYS A 7 -12.74 4.93 5.98
C LYS A 7 -11.39 5.37 6.57
N ASP A 8 -11.23 5.31 7.89
CA ASP A 8 -10.02 5.72 8.58
C ASP A 8 -8.86 4.74 8.36
N GLN A 9 -9.13 3.44 8.21
CA GLN A 9 -8.11 2.44 7.91
C GLN A 9 -7.59 2.59 6.48
N VAL A 10 -8.50 2.88 5.54
CA VAL A 10 -8.17 3.13 4.13
C VAL A 10 -7.33 4.41 4.00
N ARG A 11 -7.74 5.50 4.66
CA ARG A 11 -6.97 6.76 4.70
C ARG A 11 -5.59 6.58 5.32
N ASN A 12 -5.49 5.78 6.39
CA ASN A 12 -4.21 5.48 7.01
C ASN A 12 -3.30 4.68 6.06
N LEU A 13 -3.86 3.71 5.33
CA LEU A 13 -3.12 2.98 4.32
C LEU A 13 -2.63 3.90 3.19
N ASP A 14 -3.48 4.84 2.74
CA ASP A 14 -3.10 5.79 1.70
C ASP A 14 -1.93 6.68 2.14
N ALA A 15 -2.03 7.27 3.34
CA ALA A 15 -1.02 8.17 3.88
C ALA A 15 0.29 7.45 4.28
N ASN A 16 0.20 6.21 4.75
CA ASN A 16 1.33 5.48 5.36
C ASN A 16 1.70 4.20 4.60
N PHE A 17 1.38 4.12 3.31
CA PHE A 17 1.60 2.92 2.49
C PHE A 17 3.01 2.36 2.62
N SER A 18 4.04 3.21 2.52
CA SER A 18 5.44 2.78 2.58
C SER A 18 5.88 2.21 3.94
N ALA A 19 5.15 2.53 5.01
CA ALA A 19 5.40 1.97 6.34
C ALA A 19 4.60 0.68 6.59
N ILE A 20 3.42 0.57 5.99
CA ILE A 20 2.47 -0.54 6.20
C ILE A 20 2.75 -1.71 5.25
N ALA A 21 3.11 -1.43 4.00
CA ALA A 21 3.30 -2.43 2.96
C ALA A 21 4.38 -3.47 3.28
N PRO A 22 5.56 -3.13 3.85
CA PRO A 22 6.59 -4.12 4.16
C PRO A 22 6.09 -5.25 5.07
N VAL A 23 5.37 -4.91 6.13
CA VAL A 23 4.82 -5.88 7.09
C VAL A 23 3.62 -6.61 6.47
N SER A 24 2.75 -5.88 5.78
CA SER A 24 1.53 -6.46 5.19
C SER A 24 1.80 -7.43 4.05
N LEU A 25 2.91 -7.22 3.33
CA LEU A 25 3.37 -8.05 2.22
C LEU A 25 4.55 -8.95 2.60
N ALA A 26 4.88 -9.03 3.90
CA ALA A 26 5.89 -9.91 4.48
C ALA A 26 7.29 -9.82 3.82
N PHE A 27 7.75 -8.60 3.52
CA PHE A 27 9.13 -8.34 3.06
C PHE A 27 9.92 -7.44 4.02
N ASP A 28 9.39 -7.15 5.20
CA ASP A 28 10.02 -6.33 6.24
C ASP A 28 11.30 -6.95 6.84
N TYR A 29 11.49 -8.26 6.71
CA TYR A 29 12.68 -8.97 7.21
C TYR A 29 13.72 -9.30 6.12
N THR A 30 13.43 -8.99 4.84
CA THR A 30 14.28 -9.41 3.72
C THR A 30 15.27 -8.34 3.28
N CYS A 31 14.99 -7.07 3.59
CA CYS A 31 15.83 -5.96 3.16
C CYS A 31 15.87 -4.84 4.21
N SER A 32 16.84 -3.93 4.06
CA SER A 32 17.00 -2.78 4.95
C SER A 32 15.80 -1.82 4.86
N ARG A 33 15.58 -1.00 5.89
CA ARG A 33 14.45 -0.05 5.93
C ARG A 33 14.39 0.89 4.73
N ASN A 34 15.53 1.33 4.21
CA ASN A 34 15.57 2.19 3.02
C ASN A 34 15.09 1.42 1.77
N GLN A 35 15.53 0.17 1.62
CA GLN A 35 15.08 -0.69 0.52
C GLN A 35 13.59 -1.02 0.65
N GLN A 36 13.09 -1.19 1.87
CA GLN A 36 11.66 -1.42 2.09
C GLN A 36 10.81 -0.24 1.61
N ILE A 37 11.24 0.99 1.91
CA ILE A 37 10.56 2.22 1.47
C ILE A 37 10.58 2.31 -0.05
N ASP A 38 11.73 2.06 -0.68
CA ASP A 38 11.88 2.10 -2.13
C ASP A 38 11.00 1.05 -2.83
N VAL A 39 10.99 -0.19 -2.32
CA VAL A 39 10.17 -1.28 -2.86
C VAL A 39 8.68 -0.97 -2.69
N ALA A 40 8.27 -0.49 -1.51
CA ALA A 40 6.88 -0.09 -1.29
C ALA A 40 6.44 1.04 -2.23
N ALA A 41 7.30 2.04 -2.47
CA ALA A 41 7.02 3.12 -3.42
C ALA A 41 6.86 2.59 -4.85
N ARG A 42 7.71 1.65 -5.28
CA ARG A 42 7.60 1.00 -6.60
C ARG A 42 6.30 0.21 -6.75
N ILE A 43 5.92 -0.55 -5.72
CA ILE A 43 4.66 -1.31 -5.69
C ILE A 43 3.48 -0.35 -5.83
N ARG A 44 3.45 0.72 -5.01
CA ARG A 44 2.39 1.73 -5.08
C ARG A 44 2.29 2.33 -6.47
N ASN A 45 3.41 2.79 -7.02
CA ASN A 45 3.42 3.41 -8.34
C ASN A 45 2.98 2.45 -9.46
N HIS A 46 3.34 1.17 -9.35
CA HIS A 46 2.99 0.18 -10.37
C HIS A 46 1.49 -0.13 -10.42
N TYR A 47 0.84 -0.28 -9.26
CA TYR A 47 -0.57 -0.68 -9.18
C TYR A 47 -1.54 0.51 -9.10
N LEU A 48 -1.09 1.64 -8.56
CA LEU A 48 -1.96 2.77 -8.23
C LEU A 48 -1.46 4.08 -8.86
N GLY A 49 -0.18 4.18 -9.24
CA GLY A 49 0.39 5.45 -9.71
C GLY A 49 0.13 6.58 -8.72
N ASP A 50 -0.45 7.66 -9.23
CA ASP A 50 -0.88 8.85 -8.47
C ASP A 50 -2.29 8.73 -7.88
N GLN A 51 -2.98 7.59 -8.07
CA GLN A 51 -4.33 7.40 -7.55
C GLN A 51 -4.31 7.27 -6.02
N ALA A 52 -5.33 7.83 -5.38
CA ALA A 52 -5.58 7.63 -3.95
C ALA A 52 -6.00 6.18 -3.69
N ILE A 53 -5.54 5.61 -2.58
CA ILE A 53 -6.06 4.34 -2.08
C ILE A 53 -7.39 4.63 -1.39
N ASP A 54 -8.49 4.33 -2.08
CA ASP A 54 -9.85 4.46 -1.57
C ASP A 54 -10.67 3.17 -1.79
N GLU A 55 -11.92 3.14 -1.31
CA GLU A 55 -12.80 1.96 -1.46
C GLU A 55 -13.13 1.62 -2.92
N PHE A 56 -12.91 2.55 -3.86
CA PHE A 56 -13.21 2.42 -5.30
C PHE A 56 -11.99 1.97 -6.12
N SER A 57 -10.77 2.18 -5.61
CA SER A 57 -9.53 1.68 -6.21
C SER A 57 -9.47 0.14 -6.34
N ARG A 58 -10.45 -0.60 -5.77
CA ARG A 58 -10.65 -2.04 -5.98
C ARG A 58 -11.00 -2.45 -7.42
N GLY A 59 -11.62 -1.55 -8.19
CA GLY A 59 -12.23 -1.92 -9.48
C GLY A 59 -11.32 -1.82 -10.70
N SER A 60 -10.17 -1.11 -10.61
CA SER A 60 -9.33 -0.81 -11.78
C SER A 60 -8.09 -1.69 -11.92
N VAL A 61 -7.85 -2.63 -11.00
CA VAL A 61 -6.57 -3.37 -10.90
C VAL A 61 -6.70 -4.85 -11.28
N ILE A 62 -7.91 -5.31 -11.61
CA ILE A 62 -8.16 -6.68 -12.08
C ILE A 62 -8.78 -6.59 -13.48
N ASP A 63 -7.99 -6.96 -14.48
CA ASP A 63 -8.45 -7.39 -15.81
C ASP A 63 -8.27 -8.91 -15.90
#